data_AF-A0A9E4GEX4-F1
#
_entry.id   AF-A0A9E4GEX4-F1
#
_cell.length_a   1.000
_cell.length_b   1.000
_cell.length_c   1.000
_cell.angle_alpha   90.00
_cell.angle_beta   90.00
_cell.angle_gamma   90.00
#
_symmetry.space_group_name_H-M   'P 1'
#
loop_
_entity.id
_entity.type
_entity.pdbx_description
1 polymer ?
#
loop_
_entity_poly.entity_id
_entity_poly.type
_entity_poly.pdbx_seq_one_letter_code
_entity_poly.pdbx_strand_id
1 'polypeptide(L)'
;MAVVIKKLDQQRHELKALRYLLEYHPRSLQDREALPERDDFQIADCRRIYDALLAAASQHEAAEAIEALDLEETEVESFLRLGGQFYHAYPGLVKERGQEFRDGNMQLINPGEDM
;
A
#
# COMPACT_ATOMS: atom_id res chain seq x y z
N MET A 1 -6.04 -2.45 24.99
CA MET A 1 -7.02 -1.67 24.21
C MET A 1 -6.48 -1.62 22.80
N ALA A 2 -7.27 -1.98 21.80
CA ALA A 2 -6.82 -1.94 20.41
C ALA A 2 -6.56 -0.49 19.98
N VAL A 3 -5.49 -0.26 19.23
CA VAL A 3 -5.17 1.03 18.63
C VAL A 3 -6.15 1.27 17.49
N VAL A 4 -6.84 2.41 17.53
CA VAL A 4 -7.79 2.79 16.48
C VAL A 4 -7.11 3.73 15.49
N ILE A 5 -7.20 3.38 14.21
CA ILE A 5 -6.65 4.18 13.11
C ILE A 5 -7.72 4.51 12.09
N LYS A 6 -7.70 5.75 11.60
CA LYS A 6 -8.60 6.19 10.54
C LYS A 6 -8.22 5.52 9.23
N LYS A 7 -9.23 5.06 8.49
CA LYS A 7 -9.07 4.47 7.16
C LYS A 7 -8.21 5.33 6.22
N LEU A 8 -8.45 6.64 6.19
CA LEU A 8 -7.70 7.57 5.35
C LEU A 8 -6.20 7.64 5.71
N ASP A 9 -5.86 7.57 6.99
CA ASP A 9 -4.47 7.61 7.43
C ASP A 9 -3.76 6.30 7.07
N GLN A 10 -4.45 5.17 7.24
CA GLN A 10 -3.93 3.87 6.83
C GLN A 10 -3.76 3.79 5.30
N GLN A 11 -4.75 4.22 4.53
CA GLN A 11 -4.67 4.30 3.06
C GLN A 11 -3.48 5.14 2.60
N ARG A 12 -3.26 6.30 3.22
CA ARG A 12 -2.10 7.16 2.90
C ARG A 12 -0.77 6.46 3.15
N HIS A 13 -0.66 5.66 4.21
CA HIS A 13 0.57 4.93 4.49
C HIS A 13 0.79 3.79 3.50
N GLU A 14 -0.26 3.06 3.15
CA GLU A 14 -0.23 2.00 2.14
C GLU A 14 0.15 2.55 0.76
N LEU A 15 -0.47 3.65 0.31
CA LEU A 15 -0.13 4.28 -0.97
C LEU A 15 1.32 4.78 -1.01
N LYS A 16 1.85 5.32 0.10
CA LYS A 16 3.27 5.70 0.19
C LYS A 16 4.20 4.49 0.05
N ALA A 17 3.86 3.37 0.69
CA ALA A 17 4.61 2.13 0.54
C ALA A 17 4.60 1.65 -0.92
N LEU A 18 3.42 1.59 -1.55
CA LEU A 18 3.26 1.17 -2.94
C LEU A 18 4.03 2.09 -3.90
N ARG A 19 4.03 3.40 -3.63
CA ARG A 19 4.77 4.35 -4.45
C ARG A 19 6.28 4.18 -4.32
N TYR A 20 6.79 3.84 -3.13
CA TYR A 20 8.20 3.45 -2.97
C TYR A 20 8.51 2.18 -3.77
N LEU A 21 7.65 1.16 -3.67
CA LEU A 21 7.84 -0.10 -4.38
C LEU A 21 7.87 0.11 -5.90
N LEU A 22 6.95 0.92 -6.43
CA LEU A 22 6.91 1.30 -7.85
C LEU A 22 8.16 2.08 -8.28
N GLU A 23 8.59 3.07 -7.50
CA GLU A 23 9.74 3.93 -7.83
C GLU A 23 11.03 3.13 -8.03
N TYR A 24 11.24 2.10 -7.20
CA TYR A 24 12.46 1.28 -7.22
C TYR A 24 12.24 -0.10 -7.83
N HIS A 25 11.14 -0.31 -8.56
CA HIS A 25 10.83 -1.59 -9.19
C HIS A 25 11.83 -1.91 -10.32
N PRO A 26 12.26 -3.17 -10.50
CA PRO A 26 11.94 -4.37 -9.72
C PRO A 26 12.88 -4.61 -8.52
N ARG A 27 13.86 -3.71 -8.29
CA ARG A 27 14.87 -3.89 -7.24
C ARG A 27 14.25 -3.94 -5.84
N SER A 28 13.22 -3.14 -5.60
CA SER A 28 12.43 -3.14 -4.35
C SER A 28 11.79 -4.49 -4.03
N LEU A 29 11.50 -5.33 -5.05
CA LEU A 29 10.85 -6.62 -4.88
C LEU A 29 11.83 -7.80 -4.67
N GLN A 30 13.14 -7.54 -4.67
CA GLN A 30 14.15 -8.60 -4.53
C GLN A 30 14.26 -9.14 -3.11
N ASP A 31 14.03 -8.28 -2.10
CA ASP A 31 14.07 -8.67 -0.70
C ASP A 31 12.66 -9.05 -0.21
N ARG A 32 12.29 -10.32 -0.43
CA ARG A 32 10.98 -10.84 -0.06
C ARG A 32 10.72 -10.84 1.45
N GLU A 33 11.76 -10.88 2.27
CA GLU A 33 11.58 -10.83 3.73
C GLU A 33 11.25 -9.43 4.22
N ALA A 34 11.70 -8.38 3.52
CA ALA A 34 11.36 -7.00 3.84
C ALA A 34 10.03 -6.53 3.23
N LEU A 35 9.46 -7.28 2.28
CA LEU A 35 8.20 -6.91 1.64
C LEU A 35 6.99 -7.15 2.56
N PRO A 36 6.01 -6.23 2.56
CA PRO A 36 4.69 -6.52 3.08
C PRO A 36 4.01 -7.61 2.25
N GLU A 37 3.23 -8.44 2.91
CA GLU A 37 2.34 -9.40 2.28
C GLU A 37 1.10 -8.68 1.74
N ARG A 38 0.40 -9.33 0.81
CA ARG A 38 -0.84 -8.79 0.25
C ARG A 38 -1.88 -8.48 1.33
N ASP A 39 -1.99 -9.34 2.34
CA ASP A 39 -2.97 -9.19 3.42
C ASP A 39 -2.53 -8.18 4.49
N ASP A 40 -1.30 -7.66 4.43
CA ASP A 40 -0.87 -6.53 5.27
C ASP A 40 -1.53 -5.21 4.83
N PHE A 41 -1.89 -5.09 3.55
CA PHE A 41 -2.66 -3.96 3.05
C PHE A 41 -4.12 -4.10 3.49
N GLN A 42 -4.67 -3.12 4.18
CA GLN A 42 -6.05 -3.13 4.66
C GLN A 42 -7.03 -2.56 3.64
N ILE A 43 -6.56 -1.74 2.70
CA ILE A 43 -7.40 -1.10 1.69
C ILE A 43 -7.45 -1.95 0.41
N ALA A 44 -8.66 -2.19 -0.11
CA ALA A 44 -8.87 -3.03 -1.29
C ALA A 44 -8.13 -2.50 -2.52
N ASP A 45 -8.18 -1.19 -2.78
CA ASP A 45 -7.43 -0.56 -3.87
C ASP A 45 -5.93 -0.76 -3.73
N CYS A 46 -5.39 -0.66 -2.50
CA CYS A 46 -3.96 -0.85 -2.25
C CYS A 46 -3.52 -2.29 -2.53
N ARG A 47 -4.36 -3.28 -2.20
CA ARG A 47 -4.11 -4.69 -2.58
C ARG A 47 -4.05 -4.86 -4.10
N ARG A 48 -4.97 -4.24 -4.83
CA ARG A 48 -5.00 -4.33 -6.31
C ARG A 48 -3.76 -3.69 -6.95
N ILE A 49 -3.32 -2.54 -6.44
CA ILE A 49 -2.08 -1.90 -6.87
C ILE A 49 -0.87 -2.80 -6.55
N TYR A 50 -0.83 -3.40 -5.37
CA TYR A 50 0.23 -4.33 -4.98
C TYR A 50 0.28 -5.57 -5.89
N ASP A 51 -0.87 -6.15 -6.20
CA ASP A 51 -0.98 -7.30 -7.10
C ASP A 51 -0.46 -6.95 -8.51
N ALA A 52 -0.77 -5.75 -9.02
CA ALA A 52 -0.24 -5.25 -10.28
C ALA A 52 1.29 -5.06 -10.26
N LEU A 53 1.85 -4.55 -9.16
CA LEU A 53 3.31 -4.43 -8.97
C LEU A 53 4.00 -5.80 -9.01
N LEU A 54 3.44 -6.80 -8.34
CA LEU A 54 4.03 -8.15 -8.30
C LEU A 54 3.98 -8.86 -9.66
N ALA A 55 2.97 -8.58 -10.48
CA ALA A 55 2.80 -9.19 -11.80
C ALA A 55 3.73 -8.59 -12.87
N ALA A 56 4.16 -7.34 -12.71
CA ALA A 56 4.93 -6.61 -13.70
C ALA A 56 6.43 -6.93 -13.66
N ALA A 57 7.07 -7.08 -14.82
CA ALA A 57 8.51 -7.30 -14.91
C ALA A 57 9.34 -6.01 -14.84
N SER A 58 8.72 -4.85 -15.11
CA SER A 58 9.37 -3.55 -15.13
C SER A 58 8.54 -2.45 -14.48
N GLN A 59 9.20 -1.34 -14.10
CA GLN A 59 8.52 -0.20 -13.49
C GLN A 59 7.47 0.40 -14.44
N HIS A 60 7.78 0.43 -15.73
CA HIS A 60 6.88 0.96 -16.75
C HIS A 60 5.64 0.08 -16.90
N GLU A 61 5.83 -1.24 -17.01
CA GLU A 61 4.73 -2.20 -17.07
C GLU A 61 3.86 -2.17 -15.81
N ALA A 62 4.48 -1.99 -14.64
CA ALA A 62 3.73 -1.81 -13.39
C ALA A 62 2.88 -0.55 -13.41
N ALA A 63 3.43 0.57 -13.90
CA ALA A 63 2.70 1.83 -14.00
C ALA A 63 1.53 1.72 -14.98
N GLU A 64 1.71 1.11 -16.15
CA GLU A 64 0.64 0.87 -17.14
C GLU A 64 -0.44 -0.07 -16.57
N ALA A 65 -0.05 -1.14 -15.88
CA ALA A 65 -0.98 -2.05 -15.24
C ALA A 65 -1.80 -1.35 -14.15
N ILE A 66 -1.18 -0.46 -13.37
CA ILE A 66 -1.85 0.34 -12.35
C ILE A 66 -2.79 1.37 -12.98
N GLU A 67 -2.37 2.03 -14.07
CA GLU A 67 -3.18 3.00 -14.82
C GLU A 67 -4.48 2.38 -15.36
N ALA A 68 -4.44 1.10 -15.73
CA ALA A 68 -5.60 0.35 -16.20
C ALA A 68 -6.55 -0.14 -15.08
N LEU A 69 -6.21 0.08 -13.79
CA LEU A 69 -7.07 -0.33 -12.67
C LEU A 69 -8.24 0.62 -12.50
N ASP A 70 -9.45 0.07 -12.52
CA ASP A 70 -10.66 0.77 -12.08
C ASP A 70 -10.74 0.72 -10.54
N LEU A 71 -10.20 1.76 -9.87
CA LEU A 71 -10.13 1.88 -8.40
C LEU A 71 -11.25 2.77 -7.86
N GLU A 72 -11.83 2.41 -6.72
CA GLU A 72 -13.01 3.10 -6.18
C GLU A 72 -12.65 4.34 -5.35
N GLU A 73 -11.59 4.26 -4.54
CA GLU A 73 -11.25 5.27 -3.54
C GLU A 73 -9.93 6.01 -3.86
N THR A 74 -9.21 5.54 -4.87
CA THR A 74 -7.85 5.98 -5.17
C THR A 74 -7.77 6.58 -6.57
N GLU A 75 -7.42 7.87 -6.64
CA GLU A 75 -7.21 8.55 -7.92
C GLU A 75 -5.84 8.17 -8.50
N VAL A 76 -5.86 7.32 -9.53
CA VAL A 76 -4.68 6.65 -10.09
C VAL A 76 -3.70 7.65 -10.71
N GLU A 77 -4.18 8.69 -11.38
CA GLU A 77 -3.31 9.69 -12.02
C GLU A 77 -2.52 10.46 -10.97
N SER A 78 -3.16 10.88 -9.88
CA SER A 78 -2.48 11.47 -8.72
C SER A 78 -1.47 10.50 -8.10
N PHE A 79 -1.83 9.23 -7.92
CA PHE A 79 -0.91 8.24 -7.37
C PHE A 79 0.36 8.09 -8.21
N LEU A 80 0.23 8.03 -9.54
CA LEU A 80 1.34 7.87 -10.46
C LEU A 80 2.22 9.13 -10.58
N ARG A 81 1.65 10.32 -10.39
CA ARG A 81 2.39 11.60 -10.42
C ARG A 81 3.24 11.88 -9.18
N LEU A 82 2.98 11.22 -8.05
CA LEU A 82 3.74 11.43 -6.81
C LEU A 82 5.08 10.71 -6.85
N GLY A 83 6.15 11.33 -6.32
CA GLY A 83 7.47 10.70 -6.20
C GLY A 83 7.58 9.76 -4.99
N GLY A 84 8.16 8.57 -5.17
CA GLY A 84 8.29 7.56 -4.11
C GLY A 84 9.58 7.58 -3.29
N GLN A 85 10.52 8.46 -3.66
CA GLN A 85 11.93 8.40 -3.23
C GLN A 85 12.11 8.56 -1.70
N PHE A 86 11.18 9.23 -1.03
CA PHE A 86 11.24 9.50 0.42
C PHE A 86 10.45 8.50 1.27
N TYR A 87 9.87 7.47 0.68
CA TYR A 87 8.91 6.58 1.36
C TYR A 87 9.49 5.21 1.74
N HIS A 88 10.81 5.07 1.81
CA HIS A 88 11.52 3.80 2.08
C HIS A 88 11.13 3.10 3.40
N ALA A 89 10.67 3.84 4.42
CA ALA A 89 10.25 3.25 5.69
C ALA A 89 8.81 2.68 5.67
N TYR A 90 7.99 3.08 4.69
CA TYR A 90 6.56 2.73 4.68
C TYR A 90 6.27 1.25 4.38
N PRO A 91 7.00 0.53 3.50
CA PRO A 91 6.79 -0.91 3.33
C PRO A 91 6.93 -1.70 4.63
N GLY A 92 7.96 -1.40 5.43
CA GLY A 92 8.16 -2.01 6.75
C GLY A 92 7.04 -1.66 7.73
N LEU A 93 6.59 -0.40 7.73
CA LEU A 93 5.46 0.05 8.56
C LEU A 93 4.14 -0.66 8.17
N VAL A 94 3.89 -0.86 6.87
CA VAL A 94 2.70 -1.58 6.40
C VAL A 94 2.74 -3.03 6.88
N LYS A 95 3.91 -3.68 6.77
CA LYS A 95 4.11 -5.05 7.26
C LYS A 95 3.85 -5.18 8.77
N GLU A 96 4.45 -4.30 9.57
CA GLU A 96 4.27 -4.27 11.03
C GLU A 96 2.79 -4.08 11.39
N ARG A 97 2.12 -3.10 10.76
CA ARG A 97 0.70 -2.84 11.01
C ARG A 97 -0.20 -3.98 10.55
N GLY A 98 0.11 -4.60 9.42
CA GLY A 98 -0.62 -5.76 8.92
C GLY A 98 -0.66 -6.89 9.96
N GLN A 99 0.46 -7.09 10.67
CA GLN A 99 0.51 -8.03 11.79
C GLN A 99 -0.39 -7.57 12.97
N GLU A 100 -0.31 -6.30 13.37
CA GLU A 100 -1.17 -5.77 14.44
C GLU A 100 -2.68 -5.85 14.12
N PHE A 101 -3.06 -5.69 12.85
CA PHE A 101 -4.43 -5.91 12.40
C PHE A 101 -4.85 -7.38 12.52
N ARG A 102 -3.99 -8.32 12.09
CA ARG A 102 -4.25 -9.76 12.24
C ARG A 102 -4.37 -10.20 13.69
N ASP A 103 -3.54 -9.64 14.55
CA ASP A 103 -3.54 -9.94 15.99
C ASP A 103 -4.70 -9.25 16.74
N GLY A 104 -5.48 -8.40 16.06
CA GLY A 104 -6.60 -7.66 16.66
C GLY A 104 -6.17 -6.54 17.59
N ASN A 105 -4.88 -6.18 17.56
CA ASN A 105 -4.32 -5.07 18.33
C ASN A 105 -4.56 -3.71 17.65
N MET A 106 -4.88 -3.71 16.35
CA MET A 106 -5.26 -2.52 15.59
C MET A 106 -6.63 -2.69 14.94
N GLN A 107 -7.40 -1.61 14.90
CA GLN A 107 -8.71 -1.58 14.25
C GLN A 107 -8.84 -0.35 13.34
N LEU A 108 -9.44 -0.58 12.18
CA LEU A 108 -9.70 0.44 11.18
C LEU A 108 -11.09 1.04 11.45
N ILE A 109 -11.18 2.37 11.49
CA ILE A 109 -12.47 3.08 11.56
C ILE A 109 -12.69 3.91 10.30
N ASN A 110 -13.92 3.92 9.79
CA ASN A 110 -14.26 4.78 8.67
C ASN A 110 -14.40 6.25 9.11
N PRO A 111 -14.15 7.22 8.21
CA PRO A 111 -14.46 8.62 8.50
C PRO A 111 -15.94 8.77 8.82
N GLY A 112 -16.26 9.18 10.06
CA GLY A 112 -17.64 9.38 10.52
C GLY A 112 -18.21 8.25 11.39
N GLU A 113 -17.48 7.16 11.58
CA GLU A 113 -17.74 6.23 12.68
C GLU A 113 -16.98 6.74 13.91
N ASP A 114 -17.66 7.52 14.76
CA ASP A 114 -17.18 7.80 16.11
C ASP A 114 -17.33 6.51 16.95
N MET A 115 -16.29 6.20 17.74
CA MET A 115 -16.29 5.09 18.71
C MET A 115 -17.44 5.17 19.72
#